data_AF-A0A7W1RRZ6-F1
#
_entry.id   AF-A0A7W1RRZ6-F1
#
_cell.length_a   1.000
_cell.length_b   1.000
_cell.length_c   1.000
_cell.angle_alpha   90.00
_cell.angle_beta   90.00
_cell.angle_gamma   90.00
#
_symmetry.space_group_name_H-M   'P 1'
#
loop_
_entity.id
_entity.type
_entity.pdbx_description
1 polymer ?
#
loop_
_entity_poly.entity_id
_entity_poly.type
_entity_poly.pdbx_seq_one_letter_code
_entity_poly.pdbx_strand_id
1 'polypeptide(L)'
;MSERPTKPRRSEGITIRHARGCAAPDAPSCRCRPAFQAQVFSPRDRRTIRKSFPSLPEARAWRADTQTALRRGTMRAPTRTTLADAADDWLEAARAGIARTRSGDPYKPSALRSYEEALRTKALPELGNLRLSVVDRVTVQDFVREV
;
A
#
# COMPACT_ATOMS: atom_id res chain seq x y z
N MET A 1 43.59 -15.64 16.10
CA MET A 1 42.69 -14.85 15.24
C MET A 1 42.22 -15.77 14.12
N SER A 2 41.00 -16.31 14.23
CA SER A 2 40.46 -17.20 13.19
C SER A 2 39.09 -16.67 12.78
N GLU A 3 39.02 -16.18 11.55
CA GLU A 3 37.80 -15.74 10.89
C GLU A 3 36.82 -16.91 10.79
N ARG A 4 35.64 -16.73 11.37
CA ARG A 4 34.54 -17.69 11.24
C ARG A 4 33.92 -17.55 9.85
N PRO A 5 33.66 -18.65 9.13
CA PRO A 5 33.02 -18.57 7.82
C PRO A 5 31.64 -17.91 7.96
N THR A 6 31.42 -16.82 7.23
CA THR A 6 30.23 -15.99 7.31
C THR A 6 29.04 -16.76 6.72
N LYS A 7 28.08 -17.12 7.58
CA LYS A 7 26.78 -17.70 7.20
C LYS A 7 26.14 -16.86 6.10
N PRO A 8 25.59 -17.43 5.01
CA PRO A 8 24.96 -16.64 3.96
C PRO A 8 23.86 -15.79 4.59
N ARG A 9 23.95 -14.47 4.42
CA ARG A 9 22.98 -13.51 4.94
C ARG A 9 21.60 -13.91 4.41
N ARG A 10 20.72 -14.39 5.30
CA ARG A 10 19.29 -14.51 5.02
C ARG A 10 18.87 -13.17 4.44
N SER A 11 18.40 -13.15 3.20
CA SER A 11 17.96 -11.93 2.52
C SER A 11 16.88 -11.29 3.38
N GLU A 12 17.21 -10.22 4.11
CA GLU A 12 16.32 -9.58 5.07
C GLU A 12 15.05 -9.11 4.37
N GLY A 13 13.97 -9.91 4.44
CA GLY A 13 12.71 -9.64 3.78
C GLY A 13 12.62 -10.09 2.31
N ILE A 14 13.39 -11.09 1.87
CA ILE A 14 13.07 -11.85 0.65
C ILE A 14 13.03 -13.34 1.01
N THR A 15 11.90 -13.98 0.75
CA THR A 15 11.61 -15.39 1.03
C THR A 15 11.49 -16.16 -0.28
N ILE A 16 12.13 -17.33 -0.37
CA ILE A 16 12.00 -18.23 -1.52
C ILE A 16 10.67 -18.98 -1.43
N ARG A 17 9.89 -19.02 -2.51
CA ARG A 17 8.62 -19.73 -2.63
C ARG A 17 8.73 -20.80 -3.70
N HIS A 18 8.70 -22.05 -3.26
CA HIS A 18 8.74 -23.20 -4.14
C HIS A 18 7.36 -23.46 -4.78
N ALA A 19 7.34 -24.23 -5.87
CA ALA A 19 6.11 -24.69 -6.49
C ALA A 19 5.28 -25.53 -5.51
N ARG A 20 3.94 -25.53 -5.68
CA ARG A 20 3.04 -26.35 -4.89
C ARG A 20 3.34 -27.83 -5.19
N GLY A 21 3.71 -28.61 -4.17
CA GLY A 21 4.11 -30.01 -4.32
C GLY A 21 5.63 -30.26 -4.45
N CYS A 22 6.45 -29.25 -4.12
CA CYS A 22 7.90 -29.45 -4.07
C CYS A 22 8.28 -30.50 -3.02
N ALA A 23 8.83 -31.62 -3.48
CA ALA A 23 9.23 -32.74 -2.62
C ALA A 23 10.45 -32.44 -1.74
N ALA A 24 11.24 -31.41 -2.05
CA ALA A 24 12.48 -31.10 -1.33
C ALA A 24 12.81 -29.59 -1.38
N PRO A 25 12.13 -28.75 -0.58
CA PRO A 25 12.32 -27.29 -0.61
C PRO A 25 13.70 -26.85 -0.13
N ASP A 26 14.26 -27.53 0.86
CA ASP A 26 15.56 -27.19 1.47
C ASP A 26 16.72 -28.07 0.96
N ALA A 27 16.46 -28.97 0.01
CA ALA A 27 17.47 -29.84 -0.55
C ALA A 27 18.09 -29.24 -1.83
N PRO A 28 19.39 -29.46 -2.07
CA PRO A 28 20.03 -29.09 -3.34
C PRO A 28 19.43 -29.79 -4.56
N SER A 29 18.61 -30.82 -4.35
CA SER A 29 17.89 -31.55 -5.39
C SER A 29 16.55 -30.90 -5.80
N CYS A 30 16.20 -29.70 -5.30
CA CYS A 30 15.01 -29.01 -5.80
C CYS A 30 15.14 -28.72 -7.29
N ARG A 31 14.27 -29.34 -8.10
CA ARG A 31 14.13 -29.05 -9.54
C ARG A 31 13.01 -28.04 -9.84
N CYS A 32 12.43 -27.49 -8.79
CA CYS A 32 11.41 -26.45 -8.89
C CYS A 32 11.99 -25.19 -9.54
N ARG A 33 11.15 -24.40 -10.23
CA ARG A 33 11.45 -22.98 -10.52
C ARG A 33 10.87 -22.14 -9.37
N PRO A 34 11.66 -21.79 -8.34
CA PRO A 34 11.15 -21.04 -7.22
C PRO A 34 10.84 -19.59 -7.63
N ALA A 35 9.80 -19.02 -7.03
CA ALA A 35 9.56 -17.59 -7.05
C ALA A 35 10.19 -16.94 -5.81
N PHE A 36 10.55 -15.67 -5.89
CA PHE A 36 11.10 -14.88 -4.79
C PHE A 36 10.05 -13.89 -4.32
N GLN A 37 9.61 -14.02 -3.08
CA GLN A 37 8.70 -13.06 -2.46
C GLN A 37 9.50 -12.03 -1.67
N ALA A 38 9.47 -10.78 -2.13
CA ALA A 38 10.01 -9.66 -1.38
C ALA A 38 8.93 -9.03 -0.49
N GLN A 39 9.34 -8.52 0.66
CA GLN A 39 8.49 -7.82 1.62
C GLN A 39 9.13 -6.53 2.13
N VAL A 40 8.31 -5.48 2.26
CA VAL A 40 8.69 -4.19 2.85
C VAL A 40 7.58 -3.71 3.77
N PHE A 41 7.92 -3.27 4.96
CA PHE A 41 6.97 -2.68 5.90
C PHE A 41 6.77 -1.19 5.58
N SER A 42 5.51 -0.74 5.47
CA SER A 42 5.12 0.67 5.45
C SER A 42 4.82 1.12 6.88
N PRO A 43 5.66 1.93 7.53
CA PRO A 43 5.39 2.44 8.87
C PRO A 43 4.14 3.32 8.92
N ARG A 44 3.94 4.13 7.87
CA ARG A 44 2.80 5.05 7.77
C ARG A 44 1.47 4.31 7.70
N ASP A 45 1.43 3.19 6.97
CA ASP A 45 0.20 2.40 6.79
C ASP A 45 0.10 1.24 7.80
N ARG A 46 1.12 1.05 8.64
CA ARG A 46 1.30 -0.09 9.57
C ARG A 46 1.07 -1.45 8.89
N ARG A 47 1.52 -1.60 7.64
CA ARG A 47 1.23 -2.77 6.79
C ARG A 47 2.48 -3.24 6.04
N THR A 48 2.58 -4.55 5.83
CA THR A 48 3.64 -5.16 5.02
C THR A 48 3.20 -5.33 3.57
N ILE A 49 3.88 -4.65 2.66
CA ILE A 49 3.74 -4.79 1.22
C ILE A 49 4.54 -6.00 0.77
N ARG A 50 3.91 -6.89 -0.01
CA ARG A 50 4.54 -8.12 -0.52
C ARG A 50 4.35 -8.20 -2.03
N LYS A 51 5.39 -8.63 -2.74
CA LYS A 51 5.34 -8.92 -4.18
C LYS A 51 6.21 -10.13 -4.50
N SER A 52 5.76 -10.95 -5.45
CA SER A 52 6.49 -12.14 -5.90
C SER A 52 7.10 -11.91 -7.28
N PHE A 53 8.31 -12.43 -7.48
CA PHE A 53 9.12 -12.28 -8.68
C PHE A 53 9.67 -13.64 -9.14
N PRO A 54 9.93 -13.83 -10.45
CA PRO A 54 10.60 -15.02 -10.95
C PRO A 54 12.11 -15.03 -10.63
N SER A 55 12.74 -13.88 -10.37
CA SER A 55 14.18 -13.78 -10.12
C SER A 55 14.54 -13.06 -8.82
N LEU A 56 15.65 -13.49 -8.20
CA LEU A 56 16.18 -12.87 -6.98
C LEU A 56 16.69 -11.43 -7.21
N PRO A 57 17.37 -11.11 -8.33
CA PRO A 57 17.76 -9.73 -8.63
C PRO A 57 16.56 -8.78 -8.74
N GLU A 58 15.48 -9.19 -9.41
CA GLU A 58 14.25 -8.39 -9.49
C GLU A 58 13.62 -8.15 -8.11
N ALA A 59 13.55 -9.21 -7.28
CA ALA A 59 13.03 -9.09 -5.93
C ALA A 59 13.86 -8.12 -5.07
N ARG A 60 15.19 -8.10 -5.23
CA ARG A 60 16.10 -7.17 -4.54
C ARG A 60 15.92 -5.73 -5.04
N ALA A 61 15.89 -5.52 -6.35
CA ALA A 61 15.68 -4.21 -6.95
C ALA A 61 14.36 -3.60 -6.49
N TRP A 62 13.26 -4.34 -6.63
CA TRP A 62 11.94 -3.89 -6.18
C TRP A 62 11.92 -3.52 -4.70
N ARG A 63 12.60 -4.29 -3.84
CA ARG A 63 12.65 -4.01 -2.40
C ARG A 63 13.38 -2.69 -2.12
N ALA A 64 14.52 -2.44 -2.80
CA ALA A 64 15.29 -1.20 -2.65
C ALA A 64 14.49 0.02 -3.13
N ASP A 65 13.83 -0.09 -4.29
CA ASP A 65 13.01 0.96 -4.87
C ASP A 65 11.78 1.25 -3.98
N THR A 66 11.11 0.21 -3.52
CA THR A 66 9.94 0.33 -2.63
C THR A 66 10.31 0.97 -1.30
N GLN A 67 11.45 0.61 -0.70
CA GLN A 67 11.95 1.27 0.51
C GLN A 67 12.23 2.76 0.27
N THR A 68 12.81 3.10 -0.87
CA THR A 68 13.07 4.49 -1.26
C THR A 68 11.76 5.26 -1.46
N ALA A 69 10.78 4.68 -2.15
CA ALA A 69 9.47 5.29 -2.38
C ALA A 69 8.69 5.50 -1.08
N LEU A 70 8.72 4.54 -0.16
CA LEU A 70 8.09 4.67 1.16
C LEU A 70 8.76 5.76 1.99
N ARG A 71 10.11 5.85 1.97
CA ARG A 71 10.86 6.91 2.66
C ARG A 71 10.55 8.29 2.08
N ARG A 72 10.38 8.39 0.75
CA ARG A 72 9.99 9.63 0.05
C ARG A 72 8.50 9.94 0.16
N GLY A 73 7.69 9.03 0.69
CA GLY A 73 6.24 9.19 0.85
C GLY A 73 5.45 9.11 -0.46
N THR A 74 6.07 8.66 -1.56
CA THR A 74 5.46 8.53 -2.89
C THR A 74 4.76 7.18 -3.13
N MET A 75 4.75 6.31 -2.11
CA MET A 75 4.05 5.02 -2.16
C MET A 75 3.28 4.77 -0.86
N ARG A 76 2.14 4.08 -0.98
CA ARG A 76 1.32 3.56 0.13
C ARG A 76 1.22 2.04 0.05
N ALA A 77 0.96 1.39 1.17
CA ALA A 77 0.54 0.00 1.17
C ALA A 77 -0.82 -0.13 0.44
N PRO A 78 -1.00 -1.13 -0.44
CA PRO A 78 -2.28 -1.35 -1.10
C PRO A 78 -3.42 -1.57 -0.10
N THR A 79 -4.53 -0.85 -0.29
CA THR A 79 -5.77 -1.04 0.48
C THR A 79 -6.84 -1.70 -0.37
N ARG A 80 -7.81 -2.35 0.28
CA ARG A 80 -9.05 -2.77 -0.37
C ARG A 80 -10.09 -1.65 -0.39
N THR A 81 -10.03 -0.77 0.60
CA THR A 81 -10.87 0.42 0.75
C THR A 81 -10.75 1.32 -0.47
N THR A 82 -11.89 1.59 -1.09
CA THR A 82 -12.04 2.54 -2.20
C THR A 82 -12.14 3.97 -1.67
N LEU A 83 -12.10 4.96 -2.57
CA LEU A 83 -12.39 6.35 -2.18
C LEU A 83 -13.84 6.50 -1.73
N ALA A 84 -14.78 5.79 -2.36
CA ALA A 84 -16.20 5.80 -1.97
C ALA A 84 -16.38 5.29 -0.53
N ASP A 85 -15.83 4.11 -0.22
CA ASP A 85 -15.90 3.55 1.14
C ASP A 85 -15.34 4.54 2.18
N ALA A 86 -14.19 5.15 1.86
CA ALA A 86 -13.54 6.10 2.76
C ALA A 86 -14.30 7.42 2.92
N ALA A 87 -15.02 7.85 1.88
CA ALA A 87 -15.86 9.04 1.91
C ALA A 87 -17.08 8.83 2.81
N ASP A 88 -17.72 7.66 2.71
CA ASP A 88 -18.85 7.28 3.55
C ASP A 88 -18.42 7.17 5.02
N ASP A 89 -17.33 6.43 5.30
CA ASP A 89 -16.75 6.30 6.65
C ASP A 89 -16.44 7.69 7.26
N TRP A 90 -15.88 8.60 6.44
CA TRP A 90 -15.55 9.94 6.90
C TRP A 90 -16.80 10.78 7.18
N LEU A 91 -17.83 10.73 6.33
CA LEU A 91 -19.08 11.45 6.54
C LEU A 91 -19.79 10.98 7.82
N GLU A 92 -19.85 9.67 8.05
CA GLU A 92 -20.40 9.11 9.29
C GLU A 92 -19.61 9.58 10.52
N ALA A 93 -18.29 9.45 10.50
CA ALA A 93 -17.42 9.89 11.58
C ALA A 93 -17.54 11.41 11.84
N ALA A 94 -17.69 12.21 10.79
CA ALA A 94 -17.82 13.66 10.90
C ALA A 94 -19.18 14.09 11.47
N ARG A 95 -20.27 13.41 11.07
CA ARG A 95 -21.61 13.58 11.67
C ARG A 95 -21.62 13.22 13.15
N ALA A 96 -20.88 12.18 13.55
CA ALA A 96 -20.71 11.78 14.94
C ALA A 96 -19.75 12.68 15.75
N GLY A 97 -19.10 13.67 15.13
CA GLY A 97 -18.13 14.55 15.80
C GLY A 97 -16.80 13.87 16.15
N ILE A 98 -16.53 12.68 15.59
CA ILE A 98 -15.28 11.94 15.73
C ILE A 98 -14.23 12.53 14.78
N ALA A 99 -14.57 12.67 13.50
CA ALA A 99 -13.76 13.42 12.55
C ALA A 99 -13.99 14.91 12.75
N ARG A 100 -12.91 15.64 13.05
CA ARG A 100 -12.96 17.05 13.44
C ARG A 100 -12.26 17.93 12.43
N THR A 101 -12.58 19.22 12.47
CA THR A 101 -11.87 20.25 11.70
C THR A 101 -10.41 20.34 12.15
N ARG A 102 -9.58 21.09 11.40
CA ARG A 102 -8.17 21.37 11.77
C ARG A 102 -8.02 21.92 13.20
N SER A 103 -8.99 22.71 13.66
CA SER A 103 -9.00 23.32 14.99
C SER A 103 -9.52 22.38 16.09
N GLY A 104 -10.02 21.19 15.73
CA GLY A 104 -10.59 20.23 16.67
C GLY A 104 -12.10 20.37 16.90
N ASP A 105 -12.76 21.32 16.23
CA ASP A 105 -14.20 21.50 16.34
C ASP A 105 -14.98 20.48 15.50
N PRO A 106 -16.19 20.06 15.94
CA PRO A 106 -17.13 19.32 15.09
C PRO A 106 -17.50 20.12 13.84
N TYR A 107 -17.77 19.43 12.74
CA TYR A 107 -18.25 20.08 11.53
C TYR A 107 -19.69 20.59 11.71
N LYS A 108 -19.97 21.80 11.20
CA LYS A 108 -21.35 22.31 11.11
C LYS A 108 -22.16 21.41 10.15
N PRO A 109 -23.44 21.10 10.45
CA PRO A 109 -24.27 20.28 9.58
C PRO A 109 -24.37 20.80 8.13
N SER A 110 -24.42 22.12 7.94
CA SER A 110 -24.44 22.73 6.60
C SER A 110 -23.14 22.49 5.80
N ALA A 111 -21.99 22.48 6.48
CA ALA A 111 -20.72 22.17 5.85
C ALA A 111 -20.68 20.70 5.40
N LEU A 112 -21.14 19.78 6.26
CA LEU A 112 -21.21 18.36 5.90
C LEU A 112 -22.11 18.11 4.69
N ARG A 113 -23.28 18.74 4.61
CA ARG A 113 -24.14 18.65 3.42
C ARG A 113 -23.45 19.15 2.15
N SER A 114 -22.65 20.22 2.26
CA SER A 114 -21.91 20.77 1.12
C SER A 114 -20.81 19.81 0.65
N TYR A 115 -20.10 19.17 1.59
CA TYR A 115 -19.09 18.17 1.27
C TYR A 115 -19.70 16.89 0.68
N GLU A 116 -20.80 16.41 1.27
CA GLU A 116 -21.55 15.27 0.74
C GLU A 116 -22.01 15.51 -0.70
N GLU A 117 -22.54 16.71 -0.99
CA GLU A 117 -22.94 17.06 -2.35
C GLU A 117 -21.76 17.11 -3.32
N ALA A 118 -20.64 17.72 -2.91
CA ALA A 118 -19.44 17.78 -3.74
C ALA A 118 -18.84 16.39 -4.00
N LEU A 119 -18.83 15.52 -3.00
CA LEU A 119 -18.39 14.13 -3.15
C LEU A 119 -19.29 13.39 -4.14
N ARG A 120 -20.61 13.45 -3.94
CA ARG A 120 -21.60 12.75 -4.77
C ARG A 120 -21.62 13.21 -6.22
N THR A 121 -21.48 14.51 -6.46
CA THR A 121 -21.66 15.10 -7.80
C THR A 121 -20.38 15.26 -8.59
N LYS A 122 -19.22 15.30 -7.93
CA LYS A 122 -17.93 15.58 -8.58
C LYS A 122 -16.93 14.45 -8.39
N ALA A 123 -16.56 14.15 -7.14
CA ALA A 123 -15.41 13.28 -6.89
C ALA A 123 -15.72 11.78 -7.05
N LEU A 124 -16.84 11.30 -6.49
CA LEU A 124 -17.18 9.88 -6.47
C LEU A 124 -17.53 9.27 -7.83
N PRO A 125 -18.19 9.98 -8.77
CA PRO A 125 -18.43 9.44 -10.11
C PRO A 125 -17.15 8.99 -10.82
N GLU A 126 -16.08 9.78 -10.73
CA GLU A 126 -14.82 9.51 -11.44
C GLU A 126 -13.83 8.71 -10.59
N LEU A 127 -13.65 9.12 -9.33
CA LEU A 127 -12.59 8.61 -8.47
C LEU A 127 -13.09 7.56 -7.46
N GLY A 128 -14.40 7.39 -7.29
CA GLY A 128 -14.99 6.59 -6.22
C GLY A 128 -14.54 5.14 -6.22
N ASN A 129 -14.43 4.52 -7.39
CA ASN A 129 -14.03 3.12 -7.57
C ASN A 129 -12.52 2.89 -7.41
N LEU A 130 -11.72 3.96 -7.35
CA LEU A 130 -10.29 3.83 -7.16
C LEU A 130 -9.99 3.42 -5.73
N ARG A 131 -8.98 2.55 -5.56
CA ARG A 131 -8.45 2.25 -4.22
C ARG A 131 -7.88 3.51 -3.62
N LEU A 132 -8.20 3.78 -2.35
CA LEU A 132 -7.71 4.97 -1.66
C LEU A 132 -6.17 5.06 -1.67
N SER A 133 -5.48 3.91 -1.62
CA SER A 133 -4.01 3.85 -1.68
C SER A 133 -3.40 4.34 -3.01
N VAL A 134 -4.20 4.41 -4.08
CA VAL A 134 -3.78 4.82 -5.43
C VAL A 134 -4.12 6.28 -5.71
N VAL A 135 -5.09 6.86 -4.98
CA VAL A 135 -5.43 8.28 -5.09
C VAL A 135 -4.28 9.11 -4.52
N ASP A 136 -3.46 9.64 -5.41
CA ASP A 136 -2.31 10.48 -5.09
C ASP A 136 -2.51 11.93 -5.57
N ARG A 137 -1.49 12.76 -5.36
CA ARG A 137 -1.54 14.17 -5.76
C ARG A 137 -1.78 14.34 -7.26
N VAL A 138 -1.17 13.49 -8.08
CA VAL A 138 -1.28 13.58 -9.54
C VAL A 138 -2.70 13.25 -9.96
N THR A 139 -3.25 12.16 -9.41
CA THR A 139 -4.65 11.75 -9.64
C THR A 139 -5.63 12.88 -9.34
N VAL A 140 -5.46 13.57 -8.20
CA VAL A 140 -6.32 14.71 -7.83
C VAL A 140 -6.10 15.91 -8.74
N GLN A 141 -4.86 16.19 -9.14
CA GLN A 141 -4.55 17.29 -10.04
C GLN A 141 -5.12 17.08 -11.45
N ASP A 142 -5.10 15.85 -11.95
CA ASP A 142 -5.67 15.50 -13.25
C ASP A 142 -7.20 15.64 -13.21
N PHE A 143 -7.83 15.11 -12.15
CA PHE A 143 -9.27 15.28 -11.92
C PHE A 143 -9.71 16.75 -11.91
N VAL A 144 -8.96 17.65 -11.23
CA VAL A 144 -9.30 19.08 -11.17
C VAL A 144 -9.12 19.79 -12.53
N ARG A 145 -8.34 19.24 -13.46
CA ARG A 145 -8.19 19.84 -14.81
C ARG A 145 -9.33 19.47 -15.75
N GLU A 146 -9.98 18.33 -15.50
CA GLU A 146 -11.02 17.77 -16.36
C GLU A 146 -12.44 18.20 -15.94
N VAL A 147 -12.60 18.78 -14.74
CA VAL A 147 -13.87 19.22 -14.12
C VAL A 147 -13.97 20.73 -14.04
#